data_AF-A0A7K4H631-F1
#
_entry.id   AF-A0A7K4H631-F1
#
_cell.length_a   1.000
_cell.length_b   1.000
_cell.length_c   1.000
_cell.angle_alpha   90.00
_cell.angle_beta   90.00
_cell.angle_gamma   90.00
#
_symmetry.space_group_name_H-M   'P 1'
#
loop_
_entity.id
_entity.type
_entity.pdbx_description
1 polymer ?
#
loop_
_entity_poly.entity_id
_entity_poly.type
_entity_poly.pdbx_seq_one_letter_code
_entity_poly.pdbx_strand_id
1 'polypeptide(L)'
;MWPKHFNFFGSFMRELGTLLIFNTIRNCPDGLTYYDLKQFGEIPHSKIYRMMKKLEDKGDLIKKDDISSETGRPKHLYFLSKQGEIRIDELRENLGKYFEFIKERFPTANSSFDHNAFLKEATFNVWSSPVEFIIQKDLPNEKKLKFLLRMESDLIQMLEKIRKEKKKLSNI
;
A
#
# COMPACT_ATOMS: atom_id res chain seq x y z
N MET A 1 -0.46 0.43 -26.18
CA MET A 1 -1.26 -0.59 -25.47
C MET A 1 -0.38 -1.80 -25.25
N TRP A 2 -0.13 -2.22 -24.00
CA TRP A 2 0.65 -3.44 -23.73
C TRP A 2 -0.11 -4.67 -24.26
N PRO A 3 0.58 -5.70 -24.78
CA PRO A 3 -0.07 -6.92 -25.28
C PRO A 3 -0.92 -7.58 -24.19
N LYS A 4 -2.10 -8.11 -24.54
CA LYS A 4 -3.02 -8.79 -23.60
C LYS A 4 -2.42 -9.97 -22.83
N HIS A 5 -1.24 -10.46 -23.24
CA HIS A 5 -0.52 -11.56 -22.60
C HIS A 5 0.66 -11.12 -21.72
N PHE A 6 0.90 -9.80 -21.60
CA PHE A 6 1.99 -9.26 -20.80
C PHE A 6 1.61 -9.26 -19.31
N ASN A 7 1.61 -10.44 -18.70
CA ASN A 7 1.32 -10.66 -17.28
C ASN A 7 2.44 -10.19 -16.34
N PHE A 8 3.47 -9.50 -16.87
CA PHE A 8 4.61 -9.03 -16.09
C PHE A 8 4.13 -8.29 -14.84
N PHE A 9 3.33 -7.23 -14.97
CA PHE A 9 2.81 -6.48 -13.82
C PHE A 9 1.60 -7.13 -13.11
N GLY A 10 1.14 -8.30 -13.56
CA GLY A 10 -0.07 -8.94 -13.04
C GLY A 10 0.02 -9.32 -11.56
N SER A 11 1.23 -9.60 -11.07
CA SER A 11 1.48 -9.87 -9.64
C SER A 11 2.01 -8.65 -8.88
N PHE A 12 2.56 -7.63 -9.56
CA PHE A 12 3.25 -6.49 -8.95
C PHE A 12 2.47 -5.85 -7.78
N MET A 13 1.22 -5.42 -8.01
CA MET A 13 0.43 -4.75 -6.97
C MET A 13 0.13 -5.65 -5.77
N ARG A 14 0.03 -6.96 -5.99
CA ARG A 14 -0.25 -7.95 -4.94
C ARG A 14 1.00 -8.21 -4.10
N GLU A 15 2.13 -8.37 -4.76
CA GLU A 15 3.44 -8.53 -4.11
C GLU A 15 3.81 -7.27 -3.35
N LEU A 16 3.64 -6.09 -3.95
CA LEU A 16 3.85 -4.81 -3.30
C LEU A 16 2.96 -4.67 -2.06
N GLY A 17 1.65 -4.94 -2.19
CA GLY A 17 0.73 -4.92 -1.05
C GLY A 17 1.16 -5.86 0.08
N THR A 18 1.69 -7.04 -0.26
CA THR A 18 2.19 -8.01 0.74
C THR A 18 3.46 -7.50 1.43
N LEU A 19 4.40 -6.96 0.67
CA LEU A 19 5.64 -6.40 1.19
C LEU A 19 5.35 -5.24 2.17
N LEU A 20 4.43 -4.35 1.82
CA LEU A 20 4.06 -3.21 2.66
C LEU A 20 3.51 -3.66 4.03
N ILE A 21 2.70 -4.72 4.07
CA ILE A 21 2.19 -5.31 5.33
C ILE A 21 3.35 -5.88 6.14
N PHE A 22 4.23 -6.63 5.49
CA PHE A 22 5.36 -7.25 6.16
C PHE A 22 6.30 -6.20 6.77
N ASN A 23 6.63 -5.15 6.01
CA ASN A 23 7.40 -4.02 6.54
C ASN A 23 6.67 -3.32 7.70
N THR A 24 5.34 -3.15 7.64
CA THR A 24 4.57 -2.60 8.77
C THR A 24 4.68 -3.48 10.01
N ILE A 25 4.47 -4.79 9.88
CA ILE A 25 4.55 -5.74 11.02
C ILE A 25 5.95 -5.74 11.61
N ARG A 26 6.99 -5.72 10.76
CA ARG A 26 8.40 -5.65 11.19
C ARG A 26 8.72 -4.39 12.00
N ASN A 27 8.05 -3.28 11.71
CA ASN A 27 8.21 -2.02 12.45
C ASN A 27 7.41 -1.98 13.77
N CYS A 28 6.62 -3.01 14.06
CA CYS A 28 5.83 -3.15 15.29
C CYS A 28 6.31 -4.39 16.08
N PRO A 29 7.41 -4.28 16.85
CA PRO A 29 8.01 -5.44 17.54
C PRO A 29 7.07 -6.09 18.57
N ASP A 30 6.14 -5.33 19.13
CA ASP A 30 5.12 -5.81 20.08
C ASP A 30 3.95 -6.54 19.38
N GLY A 31 4.02 -6.67 18.05
CA GLY A 31 2.98 -7.25 17.24
C GLY A 31 1.93 -6.22 16.87
N LEU A 32 1.16 -6.58 15.85
CA LEU A 32 0.22 -5.66 15.23
C LEU A 32 -1.19 -6.22 15.27
N THR A 33 -2.18 -5.43 15.69
CA THR A 33 -3.58 -5.83 15.68
C THR A 33 -4.26 -5.47 14.36
N TYR A 34 -5.39 -6.11 14.06
CA TYR A 34 -6.24 -5.70 12.95
C TYR A 34 -6.64 -4.21 12.97
N TYR A 35 -6.80 -3.65 14.16
CA TYR A 35 -7.22 -2.26 14.33
C TYR A 35 -6.10 -1.28 14.00
N ASP A 36 -4.85 -1.65 14.23
CA ASP A 36 -3.71 -0.82 13.89
C ASP A 36 -3.59 -0.66 12.37
N LEU A 37 -3.90 -1.71 11.59
CA LEU A 37 -3.95 -1.60 10.12
C LEU A 37 -5.06 -0.68 9.61
N LYS A 38 -6.13 -0.47 10.39
CA LYS A 38 -7.23 0.43 10.01
C LYS A 38 -6.76 1.89 9.97
N GLN A 39 -5.74 2.24 10.75
CA GLN A 39 -5.24 3.61 10.83
C GLN A 39 -4.55 4.07 9.54
N PHE A 40 -4.21 3.13 8.65
CA PHE A 40 -3.40 3.39 7.46
C PHE A 40 -4.22 3.60 6.18
N GLY A 41 -5.52 3.87 6.27
CA GLY A 41 -6.33 4.36 5.13
C GLY A 41 -7.77 3.86 5.07
N GLU A 42 -8.48 4.25 4.01
CA GLU A 42 -9.89 3.89 3.76
C GLU A 42 -10.07 2.46 3.21
N ILE A 43 -9.31 1.49 3.73
CA ILE A 43 -9.42 0.10 3.28
C ILE A 43 -10.51 -0.60 4.07
N PRO A 44 -11.48 -1.25 3.39
CA PRO A 44 -12.53 -1.97 4.09
C PRO A 44 -11.96 -2.99 5.07
N HIS A 45 -12.47 -3.00 6.30
CA HIS A 45 -12.03 -3.90 7.35
C HIS A 45 -12.06 -5.38 6.92
N SER A 46 -13.11 -5.77 6.17
CA SER A 46 -13.24 -7.12 5.62
C SER A 46 -12.10 -7.51 4.67
N LYS A 47 -11.54 -6.54 3.94
CA LYS A 47 -10.41 -6.75 3.02
C LYS A 47 -9.12 -6.94 3.80
N ILE A 48 -8.86 -6.12 4.82
CA ILE A 48 -7.71 -6.27 5.72
C ILE A 48 -7.77 -7.64 6.42
N TYR A 49 -8.93 -8.00 6.97
CA TYR A 49 -9.15 -9.29 7.61
C TYR A 49 -8.83 -10.47 6.69
N ARG A 50 -9.43 -10.51 5.49
CA ARG A 50 -9.19 -11.59 4.52
C ARG A 50 -7.72 -11.69 4.11
N MET A 51 -7.04 -10.55 4.00
CA MET A 51 -5.64 -10.48 3.60
C MET A 51 -4.72 -11.05 4.68
N MET A 52 -4.85 -10.59 5.92
CA MET A 52 -4.05 -11.12 7.04
C MET A 52 -4.36 -12.59 7.29
N LYS A 53 -5.65 -12.98 7.25
CA LYS A 53 -6.05 -14.38 7.41
C LYS A 53 -5.40 -15.27 6.36
N LYS A 54 -5.35 -14.81 5.11
CA LYS A 54 -4.66 -15.54 4.04
C LYS A 54 -3.14 -15.64 4.25
N LEU A 55 -2.51 -14.65 4.87
CA LEU A 55 -1.07 -14.68 5.18
C LEU A 55 -0.79 -15.59 6.38
N GLU A 56 -1.67 -15.59 7.38
CA GLU A 56 -1.67 -16.55 8.50
C GLU A 56 -1.83 -17.99 7.97
N ASP A 57 -2.84 -18.26 7.14
CA ASP A 57 -3.12 -19.60 6.59
C ASP A 57 -1.98 -20.12 5.71
N LYS A 58 -1.14 -19.22 5.17
CA LYS A 58 0.06 -19.56 4.40
C LYS A 58 1.29 -19.81 5.26
N GLY A 59 1.21 -19.58 6.56
CA GLY A 59 2.34 -19.66 7.48
C GLY A 59 3.26 -18.44 7.43
N ASP A 60 2.92 -17.37 6.72
CA ASP A 60 3.74 -16.16 6.66
C ASP A 60 3.64 -15.34 7.97
N LEU A 61 2.47 -15.40 8.63
CA LEU A 61 2.20 -14.71 9.89
C LEU A 61 1.92 -15.68 11.03
N ILE A 62 2.36 -15.33 12.22
CA ILE A 62 2.02 -15.99 13.48
C ILE A 62 1.03 -15.11 14.22
N LYS A 63 -0.08 -15.69 14.64
CA LYS A 63 -1.07 -15.06 15.50
C LYS A 63 -0.81 -15.44 16.96
N LYS A 64 -0.72 -14.45 17.84
CA LYS A 64 -0.69 -14.65 19.30
C LYS A 64 -1.81 -13.86 19.95
N ASP A 65 -2.36 -14.41 21.03
CA ASP A 65 -3.36 -13.72 21.83
C ASP A 65 -2.64 -12.95 22.93
N ASP A 66 -2.92 -11.65 23.00
CA ASP A 66 -2.56 -10.83 24.16
C ASP A 66 -3.57 -11.12 25.27
N ILE A 67 -3.11 -11.80 26.32
CA ILE A 67 -3.89 -12.17 27.51
C ILE A 67 -3.60 -11.17 28.65
N SER A 68 -2.96 -10.03 28.37
CA SER A 68 -2.71 -9.01 29.40
C SER A 68 -4.03 -8.57 30.05
N SER A 69 -4.06 -8.66 31.39
CA SER A 69 -5.22 -8.41 32.24
C SER A 69 -5.73 -6.96 32.21
N GLU A 70 -5.05 -6.06 31.49
CA GLU A 70 -5.37 -4.64 31.39
C GLU A 70 -6.39 -4.31 30.29
N THR A 71 -6.60 -5.21 29.32
CA THR A 71 -7.61 -5.00 28.28
C THR A 71 -8.67 -6.09 28.34
N GLY A 72 -9.90 -5.72 28.73
CA GLY A 72 -11.00 -6.66 28.98
C GLY A 72 -11.44 -7.55 27.79
N ARG A 73 -10.78 -7.46 26.64
CA ARG A 73 -10.98 -8.37 25.49
C ARG A 73 -9.62 -8.77 24.92
N PRO A 74 -9.36 -10.08 24.72
CA PRO A 74 -8.12 -10.56 24.10
C PRO A 74 -7.90 -9.90 22.74
N LYS A 75 -6.70 -9.36 22.53
CA LYS A 75 -6.29 -8.80 21.23
C LYS A 75 -5.49 -9.85 20.46
N HIS A 76 -5.78 -9.97 19.17
CA HIS A 76 -4.99 -10.81 18.27
C HIS A 76 -3.83 -10.00 17.70
N LEU A 77 -2.62 -10.35 18.09
CA LEU A 77 -1.38 -9.74 17.60
C LEU A 77 -0.78 -10.62 16.51
N TYR A 78 -0.41 -10.00 15.40
CA TYR A 78 0.28 -10.65 14.29
C TYR A 78 1.76 -10.31 14.31
N PHE A 79 2.56 -11.34 14.07
CA PHE A 79 4.01 -11.29 13.93
C PHE A 79 4.41 -11.97 12.63
N LEU A 80 5.57 -11.60 12.08
CA LEU A 80 6.17 -12.37 10.99
C LEU A 80 6.66 -13.72 11.51
N SER A 81 6.41 -14.76 10.73
CA SER A 81 7.05 -16.05 10.95
C SER A 81 8.44 -16.06 10.30
N LYS A 82 9.25 -17.10 10.56
CA LYS A 82 10.50 -17.32 9.82
C LYS A 82 10.28 -17.41 8.31
N GLN A 83 9.17 -18.01 7.89
CA GLN A 83 8.79 -18.10 6.48
C GLN A 83 8.40 -16.72 5.93
N GLY A 84 7.67 -15.91 6.72
CA GLY A 84 7.35 -14.54 6.38
C GLY A 84 8.59 -13.69 6.16
N GLU A 85 9.60 -13.82 7.03
CA GLU A 85 10.90 -13.12 6.88
C GLU A 85 11.63 -13.53 5.60
N ILE A 86 11.71 -14.83 5.28
CA ILE A 86 12.32 -15.29 4.02
C ILE A 86 11.57 -14.70 2.81
N ARG A 87 10.24 -14.71 2.89
CA ARG A 87 9.38 -14.22 1.82
C ARG A 87 9.49 -12.70 1.60
N ILE A 88 9.85 -11.92 2.62
CA ILE A 88 10.15 -10.49 2.44
C ILE A 88 11.27 -10.30 1.42
N ASP A 89 12.34 -11.08 1.53
CA ASP A 89 13.50 -10.94 0.67
C ASP A 89 13.16 -11.36 -0.77
N GLU A 90 12.38 -12.43 -0.94
CA GLU A 90 11.84 -12.83 -2.26
C GLU A 90 10.97 -11.73 -2.89
N LEU A 91 10.09 -11.10 -2.09
CA LEU A 91 9.25 -10.00 -2.55
C LEU A 91 10.09 -8.80 -2.99
N ARG A 92 11.12 -8.44 -2.22
CA ARG A 92 12.03 -7.34 -2.57
C ARG A 92 12.78 -7.63 -3.86
N GLU A 93 13.31 -8.83 -4.03
CA GLU A 93 14.01 -9.22 -5.25
C GLU A 93 13.08 -9.16 -6.48
N ASN A 94 11.88 -9.73 -6.36
CA ASN A 94 10.91 -9.74 -7.46
C ASN A 94 10.41 -8.33 -7.79
N LEU A 95 10.08 -7.52 -6.78
CA LEU A 95 9.66 -6.14 -6.97
C LEU A 95 10.78 -5.28 -7.57
N GLY A 96 12.04 -5.50 -7.16
CA GLY A 96 13.21 -4.82 -7.70
C GLY A 96 13.34 -5.01 -9.22
N LYS A 97 13.07 -6.22 -9.73
CA LYS A 97 13.09 -6.51 -11.18
C LYS A 97 12.12 -5.61 -11.97
N TYR A 98 10.97 -5.26 -11.41
CA TYR A 98 10.03 -4.34 -12.04
C TYR A 98 10.56 -2.91 -12.08
N PHE A 99 11.17 -2.44 -11.00
CA PHE A 99 11.73 -1.09 -10.94
C PHE A 99 12.93 -0.93 -11.89
N GLU A 100 13.81 -1.93 -11.97
CA GLU A 100 14.91 -1.93 -12.94
C GLU A 100 14.37 -1.95 -14.38
N PHE A 101 13.39 -2.80 -14.68
CA PHE A 101 12.72 -2.82 -15.99
C PHE A 101 12.14 -1.46 -16.39
N ILE A 102 11.54 -0.73 -15.43
CA ILE A 102 11.00 0.61 -15.64
C ILE A 102 12.16 1.60 -15.88
N LYS A 103 13.20 1.56 -15.04
CA LYS A 103 14.36 2.45 -15.14
C LYS A 103 15.06 2.35 -16.49
N GLU A 104 15.26 1.14 -16.99
CA GLU A 104 15.85 0.89 -18.31
C GLU A 104 15.03 1.47 -19.47
N ARG A 105 13.70 1.56 -19.33
CA ARG A 105 12.79 2.05 -20.39
C ARG A 105 12.46 3.54 -20.31
N PHE A 106 12.74 4.19 -19.18
CA PHE A 106 12.54 5.64 -19.01
C PHE A 106 13.84 6.34 -18.62
N PRO A 107 14.93 6.19 -19.40
CA PRO A 107 16.29 6.60 -19.03
C PRO A 107 16.51 8.12 -18.96
N THR A 108 15.51 8.95 -19.28
CA THR A 108 15.63 10.43 -19.27
C THR A 108 15.22 11.07 -17.96
N ALA A 109 14.65 10.34 -17.00
CA ALA A 109 14.41 10.87 -15.68
C ALA A 109 15.70 10.71 -14.85
N ASN A 110 16.38 11.83 -14.56
CA ASN A 110 17.22 11.97 -13.36
C ASN A 110 16.33 11.79 -12.12
N SER A 111 15.73 10.62 -11.94
CA SER A 111 14.83 10.37 -10.82
C SER A 111 15.72 10.11 -9.61
N SER A 112 15.65 11.00 -8.63
CA SER A 112 16.16 10.80 -7.27
C SER A 112 15.44 9.68 -6.50
N PHE A 113 14.62 8.88 -7.18
CA PHE A 113 13.83 7.81 -6.57
C PHE A 113 14.70 6.58 -6.32
N ASP A 114 15.05 6.36 -5.06
CA ASP A 114 15.69 5.14 -4.60
C ASP A 114 14.64 4.06 -4.32
N HIS A 115 14.41 3.19 -5.31
CA HIS A 115 13.46 2.09 -5.17
C HIS A 115 13.93 1.03 -4.16
N ASN A 116 15.24 0.91 -3.89
CA ASN A 116 15.75 -0.05 -2.91
C ASN A 116 15.40 0.40 -1.49
N ALA A 117 15.56 1.69 -1.19
CA ALA A 117 15.09 2.28 0.06
C ALA A 117 13.57 2.10 0.20
N PHE A 118 12.82 2.40 -0.86
CA PHE A 118 11.37 2.19 -0.88
C PHE A 118 10.98 0.74 -0.55
N LEU A 119 11.58 -0.27 -1.20
CA LEU A 119 11.23 -1.68 -0.94
C LEU A 119 11.62 -2.15 0.47
N LYS A 120 12.63 -1.53 1.09
CA LYS A 120 13.04 -1.87 2.46
C LYS A 120 12.14 -1.26 3.51
N GLU A 121 11.72 -0.01 3.31
CA GLU A 121 11.16 0.83 4.37
C GLU A 121 9.69 1.16 4.18
N ALA A 122 9.16 1.07 2.96
CA ALA A 122 7.78 1.44 2.70
C ALA A 122 6.84 0.52 3.49
N THR A 123 5.98 1.16 4.28
CA THR A 123 4.95 0.49 5.06
C THR A 123 3.59 0.71 4.40
N PHE A 124 2.59 0.01 4.94
CA PHE A 124 1.19 0.19 4.59
C PHE A 124 0.68 1.64 4.69
N ASN A 125 1.42 2.55 5.35
CA ASN A 125 1.14 3.99 5.38
C ASN A 125 1.03 4.63 4.00
N VAL A 126 1.59 4.01 2.95
CA VAL A 126 1.42 4.48 1.56
C VAL A 126 -0.04 4.48 1.10
N TRP A 127 -0.93 3.79 1.83
CA TRP A 127 -2.37 3.79 1.58
C TRP A 127 -3.14 4.80 2.44
N SER A 128 -2.45 5.59 3.26
CA SER A 128 -3.07 6.73 3.95
C SER A 128 -3.66 7.70 2.95
N SER A 129 -4.74 8.38 3.34
CA SER A 129 -5.39 9.35 2.47
C SER A 129 -4.36 10.42 2.07
N PRO A 130 -4.13 10.66 0.77
CA PRO A 130 -3.20 11.70 0.35
C PRO A 130 -3.62 13.09 0.84
N VAL A 131 -4.92 13.29 1.10
CA VAL A 131 -5.45 14.50 1.74
C VAL A 131 -5.00 14.58 3.19
N GLU A 132 -5.22 13.54 4.00
CA GLU A 132 -4.79 13.50 5.40
C GLU A 132 -3.27 13.67 5.53
N PHE A 133 -2.51 13.03 4.65
CA PHE A 133 -1.06 13.16 4.57
C PHE A 133 -0.61 14.62 4.37
N ILE A 134 -1.28 15.38 3.50
CA ILE A 134 -0.98 16.80 3.29
C ILE A 134 -1.37 17.63 4.52
N ILE A 135 -2.52 17.35 5.14
CA ILE A 135 -3.01 18.07 6.31
C ILE A 135 -2.07 17.89 7.52
N GLN A 136 -1.54 16.69 7.72
CA GLN A 136 -0.67 16.34 8.86
C GLN A 136 0.77 16.83 8.70
N LYS A 137 1.22 17.22 7.50
CA LYS A 137 2.58 17.72 7.30
C LYS A 137 2.84 19.02 8.03
N ASP A 138 4.06 19.17 8.54
CA ASP A 138 4.55 20.45 9.05
C ASP A 138 4.91 21.38 7.87
N LEU A 139 3.88 22.02 7.32
CA LEU A 139 3.95 22.95 6.19
C LEU A 139 2.99 24.12 6.43
N PRO A 140 3.31 25.33 5.93
CA PRO A 140 2.38 26.46 5.95
C PRO A 140 1.05 26.13 5.27
N ASN A 141 -0.06 26.65 5.80
CA ASN A 141 -1.41 26.40 5.29
C ASN A 141 -1.57 26.77 3.81
N GLU A 142 -0.90 27.82 3.34
CA GLU A 142 -0.91 28.21 1.92
C GLU A 142 -0.33 27.13 1.00
N LYS A 143 0.75 26.47 1.42
CA LYS A 143 1.34 25.35 0.66
C LYS A 143 0.41 24.14 0.66
N LYS A 144 -0.20 23.82 1.80
CA LYS A 144 -1.20 22.74 1.91
C LYS A 144 -2.38 23.00 0.97
N LEU A 145 -2.95 24.20 1.01
CA LEU A 145 -4.06 24.60 0.14
C LEU A 145 -3.69 24.46 -1.34
N LYS A 146 -2.48 24.88 -1.74
CA LYS A 146 -2.01 24.71 -3.12
C LYS A 146 -1.94 23.25 -3.56
N PHE A 147 -1.51 22.33 -2.69
CA PHE A 147 -1.53 20.90 -3.01
C PHE A 147 -2.96 20.37 -3.15
N LEU A 148 -3.86 20.73 -2.24
CA LEU A 148 -5.26 20.28 -2.27
C LEU A 148 -6.00 20.80 -3.51
N LEU A 149 -5.81 22.06 -3.90
CA LEU A 149 -6.38 22.64 -5.12
C LEU A 149 -5.90 21.90 -6.39
N ARG A 150 -4.64 21.47 -6.42
CA ARG A 150 -4.13 20.66 -7.53
C ARG A 150 -4.80 19.30 -7.60
N MET A 151 -4.93 18.61 -6.46
CA MET A 151 -5.63 17.33 -6.38
C MET A 151 -7.11 17.45 -6.80
N GLU A 152 -7.78 18.52 -6.36
CA GLU A 152 -9.16 18.81 -6.76
C GLU A 152 -9.27 19.00 -8.28
N SER A 153 -8.39 19.77 -8.88
CA SER A 153 -8.34 19.97 -10.34
C SER A 153 -8.17 18.65 -11.11
N ASP A 154 -7.24 17.79 -10.66
CA ASP A 154 -7.02 16.47 -11.27
C ASP A 154 -8.29 15.59 -11.20
N LEU A 155 -9.00 15.62 -10.06
CA LEU A 155 -10.26 14.90 -9.88
C LEU A 155 -11.39 15.46 -10.76
N ILE A 156 -11.50 16.77 -10.89
CA ILE A 156 -12.49 17.42 -11.76
C ILE A 156 -12.28 16.99 -13.21
N GLN A 157 -11.04 17.04 -13.71
CA GLN A 157 -10.72 16.63 -15.08
C GLN A 157 -11.10 15.16 -15.33
N MET A 158 -10.83 14.28 -14.38
CA MET A 158 -11.19 12.87 -14.48
C MET A 158 -12.71 12.69 -14.48
N LEU A 159 -13.44 13.42 -13.63
CA LEU A 159 -14.90 13.40 -13.57
C LEU A 159 -15.54 13.92 -14.85
N GLU A 160 -14.99 14.98 -15.45
CA GLU A 160 -15.43 15.52 -16.74
C GLU A 160 -15.28 14.48 -17.85
N LYS A 161 -14.14 13.78 -17.89
CA LYS A 161 -13.91 12.69 -18.84
C LYS A 161 -14.96 11.59 -18.68
N ILE A 162 -15.24 11.16 -17.45
CA ILE A 162 -16.28 10.16 -17.16
C ILE A 162 -17.66 10.65 -17.63
N ARG A 163 -18.03 11.90 -17.30
CA ARG A 163 -19.31 12.50 -17.71
C ARG A 163 -19.45 12.56 -19.23
N LYS A 164 -18.37 12.89 -19.94
CA LYS A 164 -18.35 12.91 -21.41
C LYS A 164 -18.61 11.52 -22.00
N GLU A 165 -17.94 10.49 -21.50
CA GLU A 165 -18.15 9.11 -21.98
C GLU A 165 -19.56 8.59 -21.61
N LYS A 166 -20.08 8.92 -20.42
CA LYS A 166 -21.48 8.59 -20.06
C LYS A 166 -22.48 9.21 -21.03
N LYS A 167 -22.34 10.49 -21.37
CA LYS A 167 -23.22 11.17 -22.32
C LYS A 167 -23.23 10.50 -23.70
N LYS A 168 -22.07 10.02 -24.18
CA LYS A 168 -22.00 9.28 -25.44
C LYS A 168 -22.80 7.97 -25.39
N LEU A 169 -22.69 7.23 -24.29
CA LEU A 169 -23.43 5.97 -24.10
C LEU A 169 -24.93 6.18 -23.92
N SER A 170 -25.36 7.32 -23.38
CA SER A 170 -26.78 7.65 -23.21
C SER A 170 -27.45 8.21 -24.47
N ASN A 171 -26.67 8.53 -25.50
CA ASN A 171 -27.15 9.01 -26.81
C ASN A 171 -27.10 7.90 -27.89
N ILE A 172 -27.03 6.63 -27.47
CA ILE A 172 -27.20 5.41 -28.27
C ILE A 172 -28.49 4.75 -27.79
#